data_AF-A0A3B9J3D4-F1
#
_entry.id   AF-A0A3B9J3D4-F1
#
_cell.length_a   1.000
_cell.length_b   1.000
_cell.length_c   1.000
_cell.angle_alpha   90.00
_cell.angle_beta   90.00
_cell.angle_gamma   90.00
#
_symmetry.space_group_name_H-M   'P 1'
#
loop_
_entity.id
_entity.type
_entity.pdbx_description
1 polymer ?
#
loop_
_entity_poly.entity_id
_entity_poly.type
_entity_poly.pdbx_seq_one_letter_code
_entity_poly.pdbx_strand_id
1 'polypeptide(L)'
;RSRAEAWFQKHYPEIAEFRARLYDREVYAQYRQGSVLLYRHDTWHRGTPLRPGFVRLAHNLTFRKAEASWISTLHPGWAWAMYKPDQRMERLIAQATPEQRSVLGFPAPGDPYWDSDKINAVEARYGALGFDAAPYRQQLSWTGRN
;
A
#
# COMPACT_ATOMS: atom_id res chain seq x y z
N ARG A 1 16.58 6.92 20.78
CA ARG A 1 17.59 5.85 20.76
C ARG A 1 17.96 5.41 22.17
N SER A 2 18.71 6.21 22.94
CA SER A 2 19.27 5.78 24.24
C SER A 2 18.25 5.21 25.23
N ARG A 3 17.06 5.81 25.34
CA ARG A 3 15.98 5.27 26.19
C ARG A 3 15.49 3.87 25.75
N ALA A 4 15.36 3.65 24.43
CA ALA A 4 14.93 2.37 23.89
C ALA A 4 16.02 1.31 24.10
N GLU A 5 17.29 1.65 23.87
CA GLU A 5 18.39 0.70 24.09
C GLU A 5 18.58 0.36 25.57
N ALA A 6 18.44 1.33 26.48
CA ALA A 6 18.48 1.06 27.92
C ALA A 6 17.35 0.11 28.37
N TRP A 7 16.17 0.22 27.76
CA TRP A 7 15.06 -0.69 28.01
C TRP A 7 15.38 -2.11 27.51
N PHE A 8 15.89 -2.25 26.28
CA PHE A 8 16.29 -3.57 25.75
C PHE A 8 17.43 -4.17 26.55
N GLN A 9 18.44 -3.40 26.95
CA GLN A 9 19.53 -3.89 27.80
C GLN A 9 19.02 -4.48 29.12
N LYS A 10 18.00 -3.87 29.72
CA LYS A 10 17.41 -4.34 30.98
C LYS A 10 16.53 -5.59 30.81
N HIS A 11 15.74 -5.65 29.73
CA HIS A 11 14.67 -6.64 29.58
C HIS A 11 14.98 -7.78 28.60
N TYR A 12 15.84 -7.54 27.61
CA TYR A 12 16.18 -8.45 26.52
C TYR A 12 17.64 -8.23 26.06
N PRO A 13 18.64 -8.57 26.89
CA PRO A 13 20.05 -8.26 26.64
C PRO A 13 20.57 -8.85 25.32
N GLU A 14 20.10 -10.04 24.92
CA GLU A 14 20.42 -10.68 23.64
C GLU A 14 19.92 -9.86 22.44
N ILE A 15 18.74 -9.25 22.55
CA ILE A 15 18.19 -8.35 21.54
C ILE A 15 19.02 -7.05 21.52
N ALA A 16 19.41 -6.53 22.68
CA ALA A 16 20.24 -5.33 22.77
C ALA A 16 21.61 -5.53 22.09
N GLU A 17 22.26 -6.67 22.32
CA GLU A 17 23.52 -7.04 21.67
C GLU A 17 23.36 -7.20 20.15
N PHE A 18 22.31 -7.89 19.71
CA PHE A 18 22.01 -8.00 18.28
C PHE A 18 21.82 -6.62 17.64
N ARG A 19 21.05 -5.73 18.28
CA ARG A 19 20.83 -4.36 17.80
C ARG A 19 22.13 -3.55 17.77
N ALA A 20 23.02 -3.71 18.75
CA ALA A 20 24.32 -3.06 18.75
C ALA A 20 25.11 -3.38 17.46
N ARG A 21 25.18 -4.66 17.08
CA ARG A 21 25.83 -5.10 15.83
C ARG A 21 25.14 -4.56 14.57
N LEU A 22 23.83 -4.31 14.61
CA LEU A 22 23.11 -3.67 13.50
C LEU A 22 23.48 -2.19 13.35
N TYR A 23 23.71 -1.48 14.46
CA TYR A 23 24.17 -0.08 14.41
C TYR A 23 25.56 0.05 13.80
N ASP A 24 26.47 -0.90 14.04
CA ASP A 24 27.82 -0.87 13.45
C ASP A 24 27.80 -1.01 11.92
N ARG A 25 26.72 -1.59 11.39
CA ARG A 25 26.48 -1.79 9.95
C ARG A 25 25.53 -0.75 9.37
N GLU A 26 25.13 0.26 10.15
CA GLU A 26 24.17 1.27 9.70
C GLU A 26 24.76 2.11 8.56
N VAL A 27 23.98 2.28 7.49
CA VAL A 27 24.31 3.15 6.37
C VAL A 27 23.28 4.26 6.29
N TYR A 28 23.75 5.50 6.20
CA TYR A 28 22.89 6.67 6.07
C TYR A 28 22.40 6.84 4.64
N ALA A 29 21.08 6.88 4.47
CA ALA A 29 20.47 7.25 3.20
C ALA A 29 20.67 8.76 2.95
N GLN A 30 21.52 9.08 1.96
CA GLN A 30 21.62 10.43 1.41
C GLN A 30 20.47 10.67 0.44
N TYR A 31 19.81 11.82 0.53
CA TYR A 31 18.62 12.09 -0.28
C TYR A 31 18.51 13.57 -0.65
N ARG A 32 17.78 13.83 -1.72
CA ARG A 32 17.24 15.13 -2.11
C ARG A 32 15.72 15.03 -2.25
N GLN A 33 15.04 16.15 -2.44
CA GLN A 33 13.60 16.11 -2.74
C GLN A 33 13.34 15.23 -3.97
N GLY A 34 12.37 14.31 -3.86
CA GLY A 34 12.05 13.34 -4.91
C GLY A 34 12.91 12.07 -4.90
N SER A 35 13.92 11.95 -4.04
CA SER A 35 14.62 10.68 -3.84
C SER A 35 13.65 9.61 -3.30
N VAL A 36 13.80 8.39 -3.82
CA VAL A 36 13.06 7.20 -3.37
C VAL A 36 14.03 6.23 -2.71
N LEU A 37 13.69 5.76 -1.50
CA LEU A 37 14.40 4.69 -0.82
C LEU A 37 13.57 3.42 -0.89
N LEU A 38 14.03 2.43 -1.66
CA LEU A 38 13.44 1.10 -1.72
C LEU A 38 14.20 0.18 -0.78
N TYR A 39 13.47 -0.54 0.07
CA TYR A 39 14.03 -1.53 0.98
C TYR A 39 13.04 -2.67 1.17
N ARG A 40 13.55 -3.85 1.54
CA ARG A 40 12.71 -5.03 1.80
C ARG A 40 12.08 -4.92 3.19
N HIS A 41 10.94 -5.57 3.40
CA HIS A 41 10.26 -5.58 4.70
C HIS A 41 11.09 -6.16 5.86
N ASP A 42 12.07 -7.01 5.56
CA ASP A 42 13.01 -7.57 6.54
C ASP A 42 14.28 -6.71 6.74
N THR A 43 14.36 -5.55 6.09
CA THR A 43 15.47 -4.61 6.31
C THR A 43 15.27 -3.87 7.62
N TRP A 44 16.21 -4.06 8.55
CA TRP A 44 16.27 -3.22 9.74
C TRP A 44 16.63 -1.78 9.35
N HIS A 45 15.76 -0.83 9.74
CA HIS A 45 15.91 0.58 9.43
C HIS A 45 15.35 1.44 10.56
N ARG A 46 15.76 2.70 10.59
CA ARG A 46 15.26 3.67 11.57
C ARG A 46 15.28 5.09 11.02
N GLY A 47 14.42 5.94 11.57
CA GLY A 47 14.55 7.38 11.41
C GLY A 47 15.77 7.94 12.15
N THR A 48 16.32 9.02 11.63
CA THR A 48 17.28 9.87 12.36
C THR A 48 16.52 10.94 13.18
N PRO A 49 17.07 11.38 14.33
CA PRO A 49 16.49 12.48 15.09
C PRO A 49 16.31 13.74 14.25
N LEU A 50 15.19 14.45 14.44
CA LEU A 50 14.97 15.75 13.84
C LEU A 50 15.59 16.84 14.72
N ARG A 51 16.15 17.86 14.07
CA ARG A 51 16.62 19.06 14.78
C ARG A 51 15.42 19.93 15.18
N PRO A 52 15.47 20.64 16.32
CA PRO A 52 14.44 21.60 16.68
C PRO A 52 14.19 22.62 15.57
N GLY A 53 12.91 22.90 15.26
CA GLY A 53 12.52 23.84 14.20
C GLY A 53 12.53 23.28 12.77
N PHE A 54 12.90 22.01 12.56
CA PHE A 54 12.91 21.39 11.23
C PHE A 54 11.79 20.35 11.06
N VAL A 55 11.30 20.24 9.83
CA VAL A 55 10.32 19.23 9.40
C VAL A 55 10.95 18.33 8.34
N ARG A 56 10.71 17.02 8.43
CA ARG A 56 11.01 16.06 7.37
C ARG A 56 9.71 15.42 6.92
N LEU A 57 9.38 15.60 5.64
CA LEU A 57 8.23 14.96 5.00
C LEU A 57 8.70 13.70 4.27
N ALA A 58 7.98 12.59 4.48
CA ALA A 58 8.21 11.33 3.79
C ALA A 58 6.88 10.71 3.42
N HIS A 59 6.77 10.20 2.20
CA HIS A 59 5.64 9.38 1.75
C HIS A 59 6.08 7.91 1.82
N ASN A 60 5.42 7.13 2.67
CA ASN A 60 5.71 5.70 2.80
C ASN A 60 4.75 4.92 1.92
N LEU A 61 5.30 4.15 0.98
CA LEU A 61 4.56 3.23 0.13
C LEU A 61 5.03 1.81 0.44
N THR A 62 4.08 0.88 0.52
CA THR A 62 4.36 -0.54 0.67
C THR A 62 3.81 -1.26 -0.55
N PHE A 63 4.66 -2.07 -1.17
CA PHE A 63 4.29 -2.88 -2.33
C PHE A 63 4.35 -4.36 -1.94
N ARG A 64 3.43 -5.12 -2.50
CA ARG A 64 3.42 -6.57 -2.42
C ARG A 64 3.43 -7.17 -3.82
N LYS A 65 3.76 -8.44 -3.90
CA LYS A 65 3.56 -9.23 -5.11
C LYS A 65 2.07 -9.28 -5.47
N ALA A 66 1.77 -9.31 -6.77
CA ALA A 66 0.40 -9.28 -7.27
C ALA A 66 -0.40 -10.50 -6.78
N GLU A 67 0.23 -11.67 -6.80
CA GLU A 67 -0.35 -12.95 -6.34
C GLU A 67 -0.62 -12.99 -4.83
N ALA A 68 -0.01 -12.10 -4.04
CA ALA A 68 -0.19 -12.06 -2.59
C ALA A 68 -1.46 -11.29 -2.17
N SER A 69 -2.60 -11.55 -2.82
CA SER A 69 -3.86 -10.82 -2.60
C SER A 69 -4.37 -10.86 -1.16
N TRP A 70 -3.99 -11.89 -0.41
CA TRP A 70 -4.27 -12.04 1.02
C TRP A 70 -3.57 -11.00 1.91
N ILE A 71 -2.53 -10.33 1.41
CA ILE A 71 -1.87 -9.23 2.12
C ILE A 71 -2.63 -7.95 1.80
N SER A 72 -3.61 -7.62 2.63
CA SER A 72 -4.32 -6.35 2.57
C SER A 72 -3.79 -5.40 3.64
N THR A 73 -3.40 -4.20 3.24
CA THR A 73 -3.16 -3.12 4.19
C THR A 73 -4.52 -2.54 4.54
N LEU A 74 -5.15 -3.06 5.60
CA LEU A 74 -6.37 -2.47 6.12
C LEU A 74 -6.01 -1.06 6.63
N HIS A 75 -6.24 -0.04 5.80
CA HIS A 75 -6.08 1.35 6.21
C HIS A 75 -7.47 1.86 6.60
N PRO A 76 -7.80 2.00 7.90
CA PRO A 76 -9.14 2.39 8.34
C PRO A 76 -9.60 3.68 7.67
N GLY A 77 -8.67 4.62 7.44
CA GLY A 77 -8.95 5.87 6.76
C GLY A 77 -9.52 5.72 5.34
N TRP A 78 -9.24 4.63 4.62
CA TRP A 78 -9.75 4.43 3.26
C TRP A 78 -11.23 4.03 3.28
N ALA A 79 -11.57 3.02 4.07
CA ALA A 79 -12.97 2.60 4.25
C ALA A 79 -13.83 3.78 4.75
N TRP A 80 -13.32 4.59 5.68
CA TRP A 80 -14.01 5.78 6.16
C TRP A 80 -14.08 6.90 5.12
N ALA A 81 -13.08 7.03 4.26
CA ALA A 81 -13.07 8.03 3.18
C ALA A 81 -14.08 7.71 2.07
N MET A 82 -14.48 6.45 1.90
CA MET A 82 -15.56 6.00 1.00
C MET A 82 -16.97 6.44 1.44
N TYR A 83 -17.11 7.11 2.58
CA TYR A 83 -18.39 7.64 3.07
C TYR A 83 -18.36 9.16 3.21
N LYS A 84 -17.38 9.83 2.61
CA LYS A 84 -17.32 11.29 2.63
C LYS A 84 -18.32 11.88 1.63
N PRO A 85 -19.02 12.97 1.97
CA PRO A 85 -20.05 13.55 1.10
C PRO A 85 -19.56 13.95 -0.30
N ASP A 86 -18.26 14.25 -0.44
CA ASP A 86 -17.64 14.61 -1.71
C ASP A 86 -17.41 13.41 -2.66
N GLN A 87 -17.59 12.17 -2.16
CA GLN A 87 -17.40 10.91 -2.89
C GLN A 87 -16.02 10.81 -3.54
N ARG A 88 -15.00 11.47 -2.96
CA ARG A 88 -13.68 11.59 -3.59
C ARG A 88 -13.03 10.23 -3.87
N MET A 89 -13.24 9.27 -2.98
CA MET A 89 -12.66 7.94 -3.13
C MET A 89 -13.43 7.11 -4.15
N GLU A 90 -14.76 7.21 -4.17
CA GLU A 90 -15.61 6.55 -5.14
C GLU A 90 -15.33 7.06 -6.56
N ARG A 91 -15.12 8.37 -6.72
CA ARG A 91 -14.68 8.97 -7.99
C ARG A 91 -13.31 8.48 -8.41
N LEU A 92 -12.35 8.41 -7.47
CA LEU A 92 -11.02 7.84 -7.73
C LEU A 92 -11.13 6.40 -8.26
N ILE A 93 -11.93 5.54 -7.60
CA ILE A 93 -12.14 4.16 -8.05
C ILE A 93 -12.85 4.12 -9.41
N ALA A 94 -13.90 4.91 -9.59
CA ALA A 94 -14.68 4.91 -10.83
C ALA A 94 -13.84 5.32 -12.05
N GLN A 95 -13.03 6.38 -11.90
CA GLN A 95 -12.30 7.03 -12.99
C GLN A 95 -10.90 6.45 -13.23
N ALA A 96 -10.36 5.68 -12.28
CA ALA A 96 -9.10 4.98 -12.48
C ALA A 96 -9.21 3.91 -13.57
N THR A 97 -8.16 3.79 -14.38
CA THR A 97 -8.01 2.67 -15.34
C THR A 97 -8.01 1.33 -14.61
N PRO A 98 -8.28 0.19 -15.29
CA PRO A 98 -8.18 -1.12 -14.67
C PRO A 98 -6.84 -1.39 -13.97
N GLU A 99 -5.73 -0.93 -14.55
CA GLU A 99 -4.39 -1.05 -13.95
C GLU A 99 -4.22 -0.17 -12.71
N GLN A 100 -4.64 1.10 -12.76
CA GLN A 100 -4.58 1.99 -11.59
C GLN A 100 -5.51 1.52 -10.46
N ARG A 101 -6.66 0.91 -10.78
CA ARG A 101 -7.52 0.31 -9.77
C ARG A 101 -6.88 -0.92 -9.14
N SER A 102 -6.17 -1.74 -9.91
CA SER A 102 -5.60 -2.98 -9.40
C SER A 102 -4.47 -2.76 -8.40
N VAL A 103 -3.71 -1.67 -8.53
CA VAL A 103 -2.72 -1.28 -7.50
C VAL A 103 -3.36 -0.87 -6.16
N LEU A 104 -4.65 -0.53 -6.17
CA LEU A 104 -5.44 -0.22 -4.96
C LEU A 104 -6.12 -1.46 -4.36
N GLY A 105 -5.86 -2.65 -4.92
CA GLY A 105 -6.46 -3.91 -4.48
C GLY A 105 -7.81 -4.24 -5.12
N PHE A 106 -8.23 -3.49 -6.13
CA PHE A 106 -9.41 -3.84 -6.93
C PHE A 106 -9.07 -5.02 -7.87
N PRO A 107 -9.79 -6.14 -7.87
CA PRO A 107 -9.43 -7.29 -8.70
C PRO A 107 -9.39 -6.90 -10.19
N ALA A 108 -8.34 -7.29 -10.90
CA ALA A 108 -8.16 -6.92 -12.31
C ALA A 108 -9.19 -7.62 -13.22
N PRO A 109 -9.44 -7.12 -14.44
CA PRO A 109 -10.20 -7.87 -15.44
C PRO A 109 -9.62 -9.28 -15.66
N GLY A 110 -10.49 -10.30 -15.67
CA GLY A 110 -10.08 -11.71 -15.78
C GLY A 110 -9.71 -12.39 -14.45
N ASP A 111 -9.70 -11.66 -13.33
CA ASP A 111 -9.51 -12.26 -12.00
C ASP A 111 -10.68 -13.23 -11.67
N PRO A 112 -10.41 -14.43 -11.11
CA PRO A 112 -11.43 -15.40 -10.73
C PRO A 112 -12.45 -14.90 -9.70
N TYR A 113 -12.16 -13.77 -9.03
CA TYR A 113 -13.13 -13.09 -8.19
C TYR A 113 -14.39 -12.70 -8.97
N TRP A 114 -14.28 -12.32 -10.24
CA TRP A 114 -15.39 -11.75 -11.01
C TRP A 114 -16.39 -12.81 -11.50
N ASP A 115 -17.66 -12.43 -11.41
CA ASP A 115 -18.78 -13.01 -12.15
C ASP A 115 -19.67 -11.86 -12.66
N SER A 116 -20.71 -12.18 -13.44
CA SER A 116 -21.61 -11.18 -14.00
C SER A 116 -22.27 -10.32 -12.92
N ASP A 117 -22.64 -10.92 -11.80
CA ASP A 117 -23.40 -10.27 -10.73
C ASP A 117 -22.53 -9.26 -9.98
N LYS A 118 -21.29 -9.63 -9.67
CA LYS A 118 -20.31 -8.72 -9.07
C LYS A 118 -19.99 -7.53 -9.96
N ILE A 119 -19.82 -7.75 -11.27
CA ILE A 119 -19.61 -6.65 -12.22
C ILE A 119 -20.83 -5.72 -12.23
N ASN A 120 -22.04 -6.27 -12.31
CA ASN A 120 -23.27 -5.47 -12.31
C ASN A 120 -23.43 -4.68 -11.01
N ALA A 121 -23.11 -5.26 -9.85
CA ALA A 121 -23.15 -4.58 -8.57
C ALA A 121 -22.15 -3.42 -8.48
N VAL A 122 -20.94 -3.60 -9.00
CA VAL A 122 -19.92 -2.54 -9.08
C VAL A 122 -20.37 -1.42 -10.03
N GLU A 123 -20.90 -1.76 -11.21
CA GLU A 123 -21.41 -0.77 -12.16
C GLU A 123 -22.61 0.00 -11.58
N ALA A 124 -23.52 -0.67 -10.86
CA ALA A 124 -24.62 0.01 -10.16
C ALA A 124 -24.10 1.02 -9.11
N ARG A 125 -22.97 0.73 -8.46
CA ARG A 125 -22.37 1.62 -7.46
C ARG A 125 -21.56 2.77 -8.07
N TYR A 126 -20.75 2.50 -9.08
CA TYR A 126 -19.74 3.44 -9.58
C TYR A 126 -19.98 3.93 -11.01
N GLY A 127 -20.93 3.37 -11.74
CA GLY A 127 -21.22 3.71 -13.14
C GLY A 127 -21.58 5.18 -13.32
N ALA A 128 -22.43 5.72 -12.44
CA ALA A 128 -22.79 7.14 -12.42
C ALA A 128 -21.59 8.08 -12.15
N LEU A 129 -20.46 7.53 -11.67
CA LEU A 129 -19.22 8.27 -11.39
C LEU A 129 -18.15 8.06 -12.48
N GLY A 130 -18.44 7.28 -13.54
CA GLY A 130 -17.57 7.04 -14.68
C GLY A 130 -16.88 5.67 -14.71
N PHE A 131 -17.34 4.69 -13.93
CA PHE A 131 -16.80 3.33 -14.00
C PHE A 131 -17.13 2.66 -15.34
N ASP A 132 -16.10 2.32 -16.10
CA ASP A 132 -16.23 1.47 -17.28
C ASP A 132 -16.09 -0.02 -16.93
N ALA A 133 -17.19 -0.76 -17.12
CA ALA A 133 -17.28 -2.20 -16.88
C ALA A 133 -16.90 -3.06 -18.10
N ALA A 134 -16.74 -2.47 -19.29
CA ALA A 134 -16.49 -3.21 -20.53
C ALA A 134 -15.25 -4.14 -20.46
N PRO A 135 -14.09 -3.71 -19.90
CA PRO A 135 -12.91 -4.58 -19.81
C PRO A 135 -13.15 -5.85 -18.99
N TYR A 136 -13.96 -5.75 -17.92
CA TYR A 136 -14.28 -6.89 -17.05
C TYR A 136 -15.25 -7.86 -17.74
N ARG A 137 -16.26 -7.33 -18.44
CA ARG A 137 -17.23 -8.15 -19.19
C ARG A 137 -16.57 -8.90 -20.34
N GLN A 138 -15.68 -8.25 -21.08
CA GLN A 138 -14.96 -8.89 -22.19
C GLN A 138 -14.15 -10.10 -21.71
N GLN A 139 -13.47 -9.99 -20.57
CA GLN A 139 -12.70 -11.10 -20.00
C GLN A 139 -13.59 -12.26 -19.50
N LEU A 140 -14.79 -11.98 -18.98
CA LEU A 140 -15.75 -13.05 -18.64
C LEU A 140 -16.27 -13.81 -19.87
N SER A 141 -16.47 -13.09 -20.98
CA SER A 141 -16.91 -13.71 -22.25
C SER A 141 -15.81 -14.46 -22.99
N TRP A 142 -14.55 -14.34 -22.57
CA TRP A 142 -13.42 -14.97 -23.24
C TRP A 142 -13.34 -16.45 -22.88
N THR A 143 -13.52 -17.32 -23.88
CA THR A 143 -13.52 -18.79 -23.74
C THR A 143 -12.16 -19.44 -24.04
N GLY A 144 -11.08 -18.66 -24.14
CA GLY A 144 -9.73 -19.21 -24.24
C GLY A 144 -9.20 -19.52 -25.64
N ARG A 145 -9.85 -19.07 -26.73
CA ARG A 145 -9.42 -19.41 -28.10
C ARG A 145 -8.82 -18.21 -28.85
N ASN A 146 -7.52 -18.29 -29.08
CA ASN A 146 -6.84 -17.78 -30.28
C ASN A 146 -6.13 -18.96 -30.93
#